data_AF-A0A7C1F248-F1
#
_entry.id   AF-A0A7C1F248-F1
#
_cell.length_a   1.000
_cell.length_b   1.000
_cell.length_c   1.000
_cell.angle_alpha   90.00
_cell.angle_beta   90.00
_cell.angle_gamma   90.00
#
_symmetry.space_group_name_H-M   'P 1'
#
loop_
_entity.id
_entity.type
_entity.pdbx_description
1 polymer ?
#
loop_
_entity_poly.entity_id
_entity_poly.type
_entity_poly.pdbx_seq_one_letter_code
_entity_poly.pdbx_strand_id
1 'polypeptide(L)'
;MNNPTRITQTLLDAVKIADSNTLLDRLLVPTLVIIGVGYTSLQIFLRDFAEAGFFAASVMLLVLLSAVRPVQRSVMGQPFNRRHAAHTILFWLYGVLWINLIQLFSGVSIDGKGSGSQAAILITIIAITIMMLRSLLIFTKRFYGVFSTTIPIWEQFLLAVNEIVAILLLAGFASAHLMTLIRPDVFTIRTNPIYLISLSAVLIMYYGGMQLMWIQRANDWLSRNSIWIRLARFVAPVSLIAISLMIAQRLIQRADIRTATLTGNQASTLAVLAIAPIVWLILLVILILVFTSSRGLRQRFLPDILFDWIPRRLTNVLRSISDMDILLILVALATLIPTYLLVMGGGGSTISVLQAQIVRGGGGLIESAEQALSILFTAPFYLLIVALLTLYGYALSRPNLSAHERDELVERLPIGFLIILAITLYLFAVPFSQVFIEGRLPQIPQDLGRILAFNVVIPLVLLYAHYAILIRIPYGRGQSRWREIQGTRLNDNLRMVDQRLDDVNRQLQQLDRAWQEVRSGQSLMNLTQNFDLLFRYVQLNNLRDDINMQRLRILTDRQQLAEVSEAPVSLALARLPIRVVSFGIPLLLAIQIYQWAVVNNGLREIIENPNLTIFDFFRAILQQTQF
;
A
#
# COMPACT_ATOMS: atom_id res chain seq x y z
N MET A 1 -39.07 35.41 22.36
CA MET A 1 -39.08 34.25 21.43
C MET A 1 -37.65 34.02 20.94
N ASN A 2 -36.98 33.01 21.46
CA ASN A 2 -35.58 32.71 21.14
C ASN A 2 -35.50 32.05 19.76
N ASN A 3 -34.81 32.70 18.83
CA ASN A 3 -34.60 32.18 17.48
C ASN A 3 -33.71 30.92 17.57
N PRO A 4 -34.21 29.71 17.25
CA PRO A 4 -33.48 28.45 17.46
C PRO A 4 -32.17 28.42 16.67
N THR A 5 -32.15 29.06 15.49
CA THR A 5 -30.97 29.24 14.64
C THR A 5 -29.82 29.95 15.37
N ARG A 6 -30.12 30.95 16.21
CA ARG A 6 -29.13 31.73 16.96
C ARG A 6 -28.45 30.90 18.07
N ILE A 7 -29.20 30.02 18.74
CA ILE A 7 -28.69 29.13 19.80
C ILE A 7 -27.80 28.04 19.20
N THR A 8 -28.22 27.41 18.10
CA THR A 8 -27.37 26.46 17.36
C THR A 8 -26.09 27.11 16.86
N GLN A 9 -26.16 28.35 16.36
CA GLN A 9 -24.97 29.09 15.92
C GLN A 9 -24.06 29.45 17.11
N THR A 10 -24.59 29.84 18.27
CA THR A 10 -23.75 30.11 19.46
C THR A 10 -23.11 28.86 20.04
N LEU A 11 -23.80 27.71 20.03
CA LEU A 11 -23.24 26.41 20.43
C LEU A 11 -22.16 25.94 19.46
N LEU A 12 -22.41 26.06 18.15
CA LEU A 12 -21.42 25.73 17.13
C LEU A 12 -20.21 26.66 17.19
N ASP A 13 -20.40 27.93 17.55
CA ASP A 13 -19.34 28.92 17.72
C ASP A 13 -18.52 28.72 19.00
N ALA A 14 -19.14 28.22 20.08
CA ALA A 14 -18.46 27.89 21.33
C ALA A 14 -17.55 26.65 21.23
N VAL A 15 -17.80 25.79 20.24
CA VAL A 15 -17.19 24.46 20.09
C VAL A 15 -16.27 24.37 18.84
N LYS A 16 -15.97 25.51 18.20
CA LYS A 16 -15.10 25.55 17.00
C LYS A 16 -13.66 25.11 17.33
N ILE A 17 -13.16 24.20 16.50
CA ILE A 17 -11.73 23.92 16.37
C ILE A 17 -11.01 25.16 15.80
N ALA A 18 -9.78 25.41 16.27
CA ALA A 18 -8.95 26.54 15.85
C ALA A 18 -8.82 26.73 14.32
N ASP A 19 -8.79 25.62 13.55
CA ASP A 19 -8.65 25.59 12.09
C ASP A 19 -10.01 25.42 11.35
N SER A 20 -11.02 26.22 11.68
CA SER A 20 -12.42 26.03 11.22
C SER A 20 -12.75 26.51 9.79
N ASN A 21 -11.89 26.20 8.82
CA ASN A 21 -12.12 26.57 7.41
C ASN A 21 -13.11 25.64 6.67
N THR A 22 -13.39 24.44 7.19
CA THR A 22 -14.32 23.48 6.57
C THR A 22 -15.51 23.12 7.47
N LEU A 23 -16.64 22.73 6.86
CA LEU A 23 -17.84 22.28 7.59
C LEU A 23 -17.56 21.06 8.48
N LEU A 24 -16.66 20.17 8.05
CA LEU A 24 -16.21 19.00 8.81
C LEU A 24 -15.58 19.40 10.16
N ASP A 25 -14.79 20.47 10.19
CA ASP A 25 -14.13 20.94 11.42
C ASP A 25 -15.08 21.52 12.45
N ARG A 26 -16.17 22.11 11.96
CA ARG A 26 -17.21 22.70 12.81
C ARG A 26 -18.12 21.63 13.41
N LEU A 27 -18.30 20.51 12.71
CA LEU A 27 -19.14 19.41 13.16
C LEU A 27 -18.39 18.35 13.97
N LEU A 28 -17.06 18.35 13.96
CA LEU A 28 -16.26 17.29 14.58
C LEU A 28 -16.54 17.12 16.07
N VAL A 29 -16.42 18.18 16.88
CA VAL A 29 -16.61 18.09 18.33
C VAL A 29 -18.07 17.81 18.72
N PRO A 30 -19.09 18.46 18.11
CA PRO A 30 -20.49 18.07 18.35
C PRO A 30 -20.75 16.60 18.03
N THR A 31 -20.18 16.08 16.94
CA THR A 31 -20.33 14.66 16.56
C THR A 31 -19.69 13.75 17.60
N LEU A 32 -18.50 14.08 18.10
CA LEU A 32 -17.86 13.32 19.17
C LEU A 32 -18.68 13.33 20.46
N VAL A 33 -19.22 14.48 20.86
CA VAL A 33 -20.08 14.56 22.06
C VAL A 33 -21.33 13.70 21.88
N ILE A 34 -21.99 13.74 20.73
CA ILE A 34 -23.17 12.90 20.44
C ILE A 34 -22.81 11.41 20.51
N ILE A 35 -21.69 11.00 19.90
CA ILE A 35 -21.21 9.62 19.94
C ILE A 35 -20.92 9.20 21.38
N GLY A 36 -20.21 10.02 22.14
CA GLY A 36 -19.84 9.74 23.52
C GLY A 36 -21.06 9.62 24.44
N VAL A 37 -21.98 10.58 24.38
CA VAL A 37 -23.24 10.53 25.16
C VAL A 37 -24.11 9.33 24.75
N GLY A 38 -24.20 9.04 23.45
CA GLY A 38 -24.91 7.88 22.94
C GLY A 38 -24.33 6.56 23.44
N TYR A 39 -23.01 6.42 23.41
CA TYR A 39 -22.31 5.23 23.92
C TYR A 39 -22.46 5.09 25.44
N THR A 40 -22.29 6.17 26.21
CA THR A 40 -22.54 6.15 27.67
C THR A 40 -23.97 5.71 27.98
N SER A 41 -24.96 6.23 27.25
CA SER A 41 -26.38 5.88 27.45
C SER A 41 -26.64 4.41 27.13
N LEU A 42 -26.01 3.87 26.07
CA LEU A 42 -26.07 2.46 25.72
C LEU A 42 -25.47 1.59 26.83
N GLN A 43 -24.33 1.96 27.40
CA GLN A 43 -23.70 1.18 28.46
C GLN A 43 -24.49 1.20 29.77
N ILE A 44 -25.13 2.32 30.11
CA ILE A 44 -26.08 2.38 31.23
C ILE A 44 -27.24 1.39 31.00
N PHE A 45 -27.75 1.31 29.77
CA PHE A 45 -28.82 0.37 29.41
C PHE A 45 -28.35 -1.10 29.50
N LEU A 46 -27.12 -1.38 29.07
CA LEU A 46 -26.48 -2.70 29.18
C LEU A 46 -26.04 -3.05 30.60
N ARG A 47 -26.22 -2.14 31.58
CA ARG A 47 -25.84 -2.26 32.99
C ARG A 47 -24.32 -2.42 33.23
N ASP A 48 -23.48 -2.01 32.29
CA ASP A 48 -22.03 -1.88 32.52
C ASP A 48 -21.70 -0.48 33.09
N PHE A 49 -21.78 -0.37 34.42
CA PHE A 49 -21.52 0.89 35.11
C PHE A 49 -20.05 1.33 35.08
N ALA A 50 -19.11 0.40 34.88
CA ALA A 50 -17.69 0.73 34.82
C ALA A 50 -17.37 1.44 33.50
N GLU A 51 -17.82 0.88 32.37
CA GLU A 51 -17.71 1.54 31.07
C GLU A 51 -18.50 2.85 31.02
N ALA A 52 -19.73 2.87 31.54
CA ALA A 52 -20.54 4.09 31.59
C ALA A 52 -19.88 5.21 32.38
N GLY A 53 -19.31 4.91 33.56
CA GLY A 53 -18.61 5.89 34.39
C GLY A 53 -17.38 6.48 33.70
N PHE A 54 -16.56 5.63 33.08
CA PHE A 54 -15.39 6.06 32.32
C PHE A 54 -15.76 6.97 31.14
N PHE A 55 -16.77 6.59 30.34
CA PHE A 55 -17.20 7.40 29.20
C PHE A 55 -17.88 8.70 29.62
N ALA A 56 -18.68 8.71 30.70
CA ALA A 56 -19.26 9.94 31.24
C ALA A 56 -18.15 10.94 31.64
N ALA A 57 -17.13 10.48 32.37
CA ALA A 57 -16.00 11.31 32.77
C ALA A 57 -15.18 11.82 31.56
N SER A 58 -14.96 10.97 30.55
CA SER A 58 -14.19 11.35 29.37
C SER A 58 -14.95 12.30 28.43
N VAL A 59 -16.27 12.17 28.30
CA VAL A 59 -17.13 13.15 27.61
C VAL A 59 -17.13 14.48 28.34
N MET A 60 -17.22 14.47 29.68
CA MET A 60 -17.11 15.69 30.49
C MET A 60 -15.75 16.36 30.27
N LEU A 61 -14.66 15.59 30.24
CA LEU A 61 -13.32 16.08 29.93
C LEU A 61 -13.25 16.69 28.52
N LEU A 62 -13.84 16.05 27.51
CA LEU A 62 -13.92 16.57 26.15
C LEU A 62 -14.63 17.93 26.12
N VAL A 63 -15.81 18.04 26.73
CA VAL A 63 -16.60 19.29 26.78
C VAL A 63 -15.81 20.39 27.50
N LEU A 64 -15.16 20.06 28.61
CA LEU A 64 -14.38 20.99 29.40
C LEU A 64 -13.16 21.49 28.62
N LEU A 65 -12.45 20.61 27.91
CA LEU A 65 -11.32 20.98 27.05
C LEU A 65 -11.76 21.70 25.77
N SER A 66 -12.91 21.40 25.19
CA SER A 66 -13.34 21.99 23.91
C SER A 66 -14.09 23.33 24.05
N ALA A 67 -14.89 23.51 25.11
CA ALA A 67 -15.77 24.67 25.27
C ALA A 67 -15.23 25.71 26.28
N VAL A 68 -14.41 25.30 27.26
CA VAL A 68 -13.98 26.20 28.35
C VAL A 68 -12.63 26.84 28.06
N ARG A 69 -12.65 28.05 27.48
CA ARG A 69 -11.45 28.83 27.13
C ARG A 69 -10.39 28.98 28.24
N PRO A 70 -10.71 29.22 29.53
CA PRO A 70 -9.67 29.34 30.56
C PRO A 70 -8.92 28.01 30.78
N VAL A 71 -9.60 26.87 30.65
CA VAL A 71 -8.97 25.54 30.74
C VAL A 71 -8.06 25.31 29.54
N GLN A 72 -8.49 25.70 28.33
CA GLN A 72 -7.64 25.62 27.13
C GLN A 72 -6.33 26.39 27.31
N ARG A 73 -6.39 27.60 27.88
CA ARG A 73 -5.20 28.44 28.13
C ARG A 73 -4.31 27.87 29.23
N SER A 74 -4.88 27.33 30.30
CA SER A 74 -4.14 26.83 31.46
C SER A 74 -3.52 25.45 31.22
N VAL A 75 -4.28 24.50 30.68
CA VAL A 75 -3.89 23.09 30.54
C VAL A 75 -3.23 22.82 29.18
N MET A 76 -3.90 23.17 28.09
CA MET A 76 -3.41 22.91 26.72
C MET A 76 -2.41 23.97 26.25
N GLY A 77 -2.53 25.22 26.71
CA GLY A 77 -1.73 26.35 26.24
C GLY A 77 -2.07 26.81 24.81
N GLN A 78 -3.06 26.18 24.17
CA GLN A 78 -3.48 26.40 22.78
C GLN A 78 -4.97 26.01 22.63
N PRO A 79 -5.67 26.51 21.60
CA PRO A 79 -7.04 26.10 21.34
C PRO A 79 -7.15 24.62 20.92
N PHE A 80 -8.28 24.00 21.24
CA PHE A 80 -8.56 22.61 20.86
C PHE A 80 -8.54 22.43 19.33
N ASN A 81 -7.91 21.36 18.86
CA ASN A 81 -7.68 21.12 17.43
C ASN A 81 -7.97 19.67 17.01
N ARG A 82 -7.84 19.38 15.70
CA ARG A 82 -8.10 18.03 15.14
C ARG A 82 -7.27 16.93 15.80
N ARG A 83 -6.06 17.24 16.29
CA ARG A 83 -5.17 16.25 16.92
C ARG A 83 -5.65 15.90 18.34
N HIS A 84 -6.06 16.90 19.12
CA HIS A 84 -6.69 16.64 20.42
C HIS A 84 -7.96 15.79 20.26
N ALA A 85 -8.75 16.03 19.21
CA ALA A 85 -9.89 15.18 18.88
C ALA A 85 -9.49 13.74 18.53
N ALA A 86 -8.48 13.54 17.69
CA ALA A 86 -7.98 12.19 17.36
C ALA A 86 -7.51 11.44 18.63
N HIS A 87 -6.79 12.12 19.52
CA HIS A 87 -6.37 11.54 20.79
C HIS A 87 -7.50 11.30 21.79
N THR A 88 -8.61 12.03 21.69
CA THR A 88 -9.83 11.72 22.44
C THR A 88 -10.42 10.40 21.98
N ILE A 89 -10.50 10.17 20.67
CA ILE A 89 -10.98 8.90 20.09
C ILE A 89 -10.07 7.74 20.50
N LEU A 90 -8.74 7.92 20.42
CA LEU A 90 -7.78 6.90 20.84
C LEU A 90 -7.91 6.61 22.35
N PHE A 91 -8.08 7.64 23.19
CA PHE A 91 -8.30 7.47 24.62
C PHE A 91 -9.58 6.67 24.91
N TRP A 92 -10.67 6.91 24.19
CA TRP A 92 -11.90 6.12 24.29
C TRP A 92 -11.69 4.67 23.88
N LEU A 93 -11.03 4.43 22.74
CA LEU A 93 -10.74 3.08 22.25
C LEU A 93 -9.88 2.29 23.25
N TYR A 94 -8.80 2.89 23.75
CA TYR A 94 -7.92 2.27 24.74
C TYR A 94 -8.64 2.04 26.07
N GLY A 95 -9.53 2.96 26.49
CA GLY A 95 -10.34 2.80 27.69
C GLY A 95 -11.27 1.59 27.63
N VAL A 96 -12.00 1.41 26.53
CA VAL A 96 -12.84 0.21 26.30
C VAL A 96 -11.99 -1.05 26.38
N LEU A 97 -10.87 -1.09 25.65
CA LEU A 97 -9.97 -2.25 25.66
C LEU A 97 -9.43 -2.53 27.06
N TRP A 98 -9.05 -1.49 27.80
CA TRP A 98 -8.50 -1.61 29.15
C TRP A 98 -9.51 -2.17 30.15
N ILE A 99 -10.75 -1.66 30.14
CA ILE A 99 -11.82 -2.14 31.02
C ILE A 99 -12.13 -3.60 30.72
N ASN A 100 -12.31 -3.95 29.44
CA ASN A 100 -12.58 -5.32 29.01
C ASN A 100 -11.44 -6.29 29.38
N LEU A 101 -10.17 -5.86 29.27
CA LEU A 101 -9.03 -6.69 29.67
C LEU A 101 -8.95 -6.87 31.19
N ILE A 102 -9.34 -5.89 31.99
CA ILE A 102 -9.37 -6.03 33.45
C ILE A 102 -10.48 -6.98 33.89
N GLN A 103 -11.66 -6.85 33.29
CA GLN A 103 -12.75 -7.80 33.49
C GLN A 103 -12.34 -9.22 33.06
N LEU A 104 -11.58 -9.35 31.97
CA LEU A 104 -11.03 -10.64 31.54
C LEU A 104 -9.99 -11.15 32.54
N PHE A 105 -9.09 -10.29 33.02
CA PHE A 105 -8.03 -10.64 33.97
C PHE A 105 -8.58 -11.18 35.29
N SER A 106 -9.69 -10.61 35.79
CA SER A 106 -10.34 -11.09 37.02
C SER A 106 -11.00 -12.46 36.88
N GLY A 107 -11.27 -12.91 35.65
CA GLY A 107 -11.89 -14.21 35.36
C GLY A 107 -10.92 -15.36 35.08
N VAL A 108 -9.60 -15.12 34.99
CA VAL A 108 -8.62 -16.15 34.62
C VAL A 108 -8.02 -16.83 35.86
N SER A 109 -8.00 -18.17 35.87
CA SER A 109 -7.42 -18.97 36.94
C SER A 109 -5.89 -18.83 37.05
N ILE A 110 -5.39 -18.65 38.27
CA ILE A 110 -3.98 -18.35 38.60
C ILE A 110 -3.07 -19.60 38.48
N ASP A 111 -3.66 -20.81 38.52
CA ASP A 111 -2.91 -22.06 38.61
C ASP A 111 -2.93 -22.91 37.32
N GLY A 112 -1.82 -23.61 37.07
CA GLY A 112 -1.66 -24.55 35.94
C GLY A 112 -1.48 -23.89 34.57
N LYS A 113 -2.10 -24.49 33.53
CA LYS A 113 -2.02 -24.07 32.11
C LYS A 113 -2.60 -22.67 31.83
N GLY A 114 -3.38 -22.10 32.75
CA GLY A 114 -3.94 -20.73 32.65
C GLY A 114 -2.95 -19.60 32.96
N SER A 115 -1.78 -19.93 33.51
CA SER A 115 -0.75 -18.95 33.89
C SER A 115 -0.14 -18.19 32.69
N GLY A 116 -0.08 -18.81 31.51
CA GLY A 116 0.38 -18.16 30.28
C GLY A 116 -0.57 -17.05 29.79
N SER A 117 -1.88 -17.35 29.70
CA SER A 117 -2.90 -16.38 29.34
C SER A 117 -2.95 -15.19 30.29
N GLN A 118 -2.77 -15.43 31.59
CA GLN A 118 -2.73 -14.36 32.59
C GLN A 118 -1.54 -13.41 32.36
N ALA A 119 -0.34 -13.94 32.07
CA ALA A 119 0.83 -13.12 31.77
C ALA A 119 0.65 -12.30 30.47
N ALA A 120 0.05 -12.88 29.43
CA ALA A 120 -0.29 -12.15 28.21
C ALA A 120 -1.27 -10.99 28.48
N ILE A 121 -2.34 -11.25 29.25
CA ILE A 121 -3.32 -10.23 29.59
C ILE A 121 -2.66 -9.12 30.41
N LEU A 122 -1.82 -9.45 31.39
CA LEU A 122 -1.11 -8.46 32.21
C LEU A 122 -0.20 -7.54 31.38
N ILE A 123 0.61 -8.12 30.47
CA ILE A 123 1.47 -7.35 29.56
C ILE A 123 0.62 -6.41 28.69
N THR A 124 -0.50 -6.91 28.20
CA THR A 124 -1.44 -6.13 27.38
C THR A 124 -2.06 -4.98 28.18
N ILE A 125 -2.47 -5.22 29.43
CA ILE A 125 -3.00 -4.18 30.34
C ILE A 125 -1.95 -3.09 30.59
N ILE A 126 -0.71 -3.47 30.92
CA ILE A 126 0.38 -2.50 31.17
C ILE A 126 0.60 -1.64 29.93
N ALA A 127 0.68 -2.26 28.75
CA ALA A 127 0.95 -1.54 27.53
C ALA A 127 -0.22 -0.61 27.12
N ILE A 128 -1.47 -1.06 27.22
CA ILE A 128 -2.63 -0.20 26.96
C ILE A 128 -2.72 0.94 27.98
N THR A 129 -2.33 0.70 29.23
CA THR A 129 -2.24 1.76 30.24
C THR A 129 -1.26 2.85 29.79
N ILE A 130 -0.08 2.47 29.25
CA ILE A 130 0.90 3.42 28.70
C ILE A 130 0.32 4.20 27.51
N MET A 131 -0.38 3.53 26.59
CA MET A 131 -1.03 4.17 25.42
C MET A 131 -2.13 5.16 25.85
N MET A 132 -2.92 4.80 26.85
CA MET A 132 -3.98 5.62 27.42
C MET A 132 -3.40 6.86 28.13
N LEU A 133 -2.35 6.66 28.94
CA LEU A 133 -1.61 7.75 29.59
C LEU A 133 -1.02 8.72 28.56
N ARG A 134 -0.37 8.21 27.50
CA ARG A 134 0.17 9.04 26.41
C ARG A 134 -0.93 9.87 25.75
N SER A 135 -2.08 9.27 25.46
CA SER A 135 -3.22 9.98 24.85
C SER A 135 -3.74 11.10 25.75
N LEU A 136 -3.72 10.91 27.07
CA LEU A 136 -4.12 11.93 28.04
C LEU A 136 -3.06 13.04 28.21
N LEU A 137 -1.78 12.68 28.22
CA LEU A 137 -0.67 13.63 28.35
C LEU A 137 -0.67 14.66 27.20
N ILE A 138 -1.11 14.29 26.01
CA ILE A 138 -1.16 15.17 24.84
C ILE A 138 -2.10 16.39 25.04
N PHE A 139 -3.07 16.30 25.95
CA PHE A 139 -3.89 17.46 26.33
C PHE A 139 -3.14 18.49 27.17
N THR A 140 -1.88 18.26 27.54
CA THR A 140 -1.07 19.22 28.30
C THR A 140 -0.07 19.94 27.41
N LYS A 141 0.17 21.23 27.69
CA LYS A 141 1.11 22.08 26.93
C LYS A 141 2.49 21.45 26.73
N ARG A 142 3.04 20.79 27.75
CA ARG A 142 4.40 20.22 27.72
C ARG A 142 4.50 19.03 26.77
N PHE A 143 3.54 18.11 26.84
CA PHE A 143 3.60 16.85 26.10
C PHE A 143 2.99 16.95 24.70
N TYR A 144 2.13 17.93 24.43
CA TYR A 144 1.66 18.21 23.07
C TYR A 144 2.83 18.45 22.09
N GLY A 145 3.84 19.22 22.54
CA GLY A 145 5.06 19.48 21.77
C GLY A 145 5.95 18.27 21.54
N VAL A 146 5.85 17.27 22.41
CA VAL A 146 6.69 16.05 22.38
C VAL A 146 6.08 14.99 21.46
N PHE A 147 4.76 14.88 21.39
CA PHE A 147 4.08 13.76 20.73
C PHE A 147 3.31 14.13 19.44
N SER A 148 2.91 15.40 19.25
CA SER A 148 1.80 15.68 18.34
C SER A 148 1.93 16.96 17.50
N THR A 149 3.11 17.57 17.36
CA THR A 149 3.24 18.85 16.64
C THR A 149 3.44 18.73 15.13
N THR A 150 4.03 17.65 14.62
CA THR A 150 4.33 17.52 13.18
C THR A 150 3.95 16.17 12.55
N ILE A 151 3.61 15.15 13.34
CA ILE A 151 3.09 13.88 12.80
C ILE A 151 1.68 14.08 12.18
N PRO A 152 1.44 13.65 10.92
CA PRO A 152 0.11 13.60 10.32
C PRO A 152 -0.85 12.69 11.09
N ILE A 153 -2.14 13.03 11.14
CA ILE A 153 -3.16 12.27 11.89
C ILE A 153 -3.27 10.81 11.38
N TRP A 154 -3.12 10.59 10.07
CA TRP A 154 -3.14 9.23 9.50
C TRP A 154 -1.95 8.39 9.93
N GLU A 155 -0.75 8.98 10.03
CA GLU A 155 0.44 8.30 10.56
C GLU A 155 0.24 7.95 12.05
N GLN A 156 -0.34 8.84 12.85
CA GLN A 156 -0.69 8.54 14.25
C GLN A 156 -1.66 7.36 14.37
N PHE A 157 -2.63 7.24 13.46
CA PHE A 157 -3.54 6.09 13.41
C PHE A 157 -2.82 4.80 13.02
N LEU A 158 -1.94 4.84 12.01
CA LEU A 158 -1.11 3.69 11.60
C LEU A 158 -0.17 3.24 12.72
N LEU A 159 0.41 4.19 13.47
CA LEU A 159 1.23 3.91 14.64
C LEU A 159 0.43 3.24 15.76
N ALA A 160 -0.77 3.75 16.06
CA ALA A 160 -1.67 3.14 17.04
C ALA A 160 -2.00 1.67 16.67
N VAL A 161 -2.33 1.40 15.40
CA VAL A 161 -2.61 0.03 14.93
C VAL A 161 -1.38 -0.86 15.06
N ASN A 162 -0.22 -0.41 14.59
CA ASN A 162 1.03 -1.18 14.69
C ASN A 162 1.45 -1.44 16.14
N GLU A 163 1.24 -0.47 17.03
CA GLU A 163 1.57 -0.62 18.45
C GLU A 163 0.65 -1.63 19.14
N ILE A 164 -0.66 -1.62 18.88
CA ILE A 164 -1.58 -2.68 19.37
C ILE A 164 -1.10 -4.04 18.89
N VAL A 165 -0.76 -4.16 17.61
CA VAL A 165 -0.27 -5.42 17.03
C VAL A 165 1.04 -5.87 17.68
N ALA A 166 1.98 -4.94 17.90
CA ALA A 166 3.25 -5.23 18.58
C ALA A 166 3.04 -5.74 20.01
N ILE A 167 2.12 -5.11 20.76
CA ILE A 167 1.77 -5.51 22.13
C ILE A 167 1.21 -6.93 22.15
N LEU A 168 0.25 -7.21 21.28
CA LEU A 168 -0.40 -8.52 21.21
C LEU A 168 0.58 -9.62 20.80
N LEU A 169 1.51 -9.34 19.88
CA LEU A 169 2.58 -10.28 19.53
C LEU A 169 3.53 -10.53 20.71
N LEU A 170 3.92 -9.48 21.43
CA LEU A 170 4.80 -9.58 22.60
C LEU A 170 4.12 -10.34 23.74
N ALA A 171 2.83 -10.06 24.00
CA ALA A 171 2.01 -10.76 24.97
C ALA A 171 1.84 -12.25 24.60
N GLY A 172 1.53 -12.54 23.33
CA GLY A 172 1.42 -13.90 22.81
C GLY A 172 2.73 -14.69 22.94
N PHE A 173 3.84 -14.08 22.57
CA PHE A 173 5.17 -14.67 22.74
C PHE A 173 5.51 -14.91 24.21
N ALA A 174 5.24 -13.94 25.09
CA ALA A 174 5.50 -14.06 26.53
C ALA A 174 4.70 -15.21 27.16
N SER A 175 3.41 -15.34 26.81
CA SER A 175 2.56 -16.45 27.24
C SER A 175 3.11 -17.80 26.78
N ALA A 176 3.54 -17.90 25.52
CA ALA A 176 3.94 -19.18 24.93
C ALA A 176 5.34 -19.66 25.35
N HIS A 177 6.28 -18.74 25.60
CA HIS A 177 7.70 -19.08 25.75
C HIS A 177 8.35 -18.58 27.05
N LEU A 178 7.91 -17.43 27.56
CA LEU A 178 8.51 -16.85 28.77
C LEU A 178 7.98 -17.57 30.03
N MET A 179 6.72 -18.00 29.99
CA MET A 179 6.14 -18.74 31.12
C MET A 179 6.68 -20.18 31.23
N THR A 180 7.06 -20.81 30.11
CA THR A 180 7.75 -22.12 30.12
C THR A 180 9.16 -22.05 30.72
N LEU A 181 9.77 -20.85 30.76
CA LEU A 181 11.06 -20.59 31.42
C LEU A 181 10.90 -20.37 32.93
N ILE A 182 9.81 -19.71 33.36
CA ILE A 182 9.54 -19.39 34.76
C ILE A 182 8.91 -20.56 35.52
N ARG A 183 8.06 -21.36 34.85
CA ARG A 183 7.44 -22.58 35.40
C ARG A 183 7.60 -23.72 34.37
N PRO A 184 8.71 -24.47 34.40
CA PRO A 184 8.92 -25.57 33.47
C PRO A 184 7.90 -26.69 33.74
N ASP A 185 7.08 -27.02 32.73
CA ASP A 185 6.29 -28.25 32.75
C ASP A 185 7.21 -29.48 32.66
N VAL A 186 6.82 -30.57 33.31
CA VAL A 186 7.55 -31.86 33.37
C VAL A 186 7.85 -32.45 31.99
N PHE A 187 7.15 -31.98 30.93
CA PHE A 187 7.30 -32.39 29.53
C PHE A 187 7.77 -31.25 28.61
N THR A 188 8.66 -30.37 29.09
CA THR A 188 9.18 -29.29 28.25
C THR A 188 10.16 -29.80 27.19
N ILE A 189 9.72 -29.68 25.92
CA ILE A 189 10.55 -29.86 24.72
C ILE A 189 11.76 -28.92 24.83
N ARG A 190 12.96 -29.40 24.45
CA ARG A 190 14.20 -28.59 24.35
C ARG A 190 13.91 -27.27 23.64
N THR A 191 13.88 -26.17 24.38
CA THR A 191 13.75 -24.82 23.82
C THR A 191 15.03 -24.49 23.05
N ASN A 192 14.93 -24.21 21.75
CA ASN A 192 16.06 -23.73 20.97
C ASN A 192 16.39 -22.29 21.41
N PRO A 193 17.52 -22.04 22.10
CA PRO A 193 17.83 -20.71 22.62
C PRO A 193 18.04 -19.69 21.50
N ILE A 194 18.52 -20.11 20.34
CA ILE A 194 18.75 -19.25 19.18
C ILE A 194 17.41 -18.73 18.62
N TYR A 195 16.41 -19.60 18.53
CA TYR A 195 15.06 -19.20 18.13
C TYR A 195 14.44 -18.21 19.13
N LEU A 196 14.56 -18.49 20.43
CA LEU A 196 13.98 -17.65 21.47
C LEU A 196 14.63 -16.26 21.52
N ILE A 197 15.96 -16.19 21.40
CA ILE A 197 16.71 -14.92 21.38
C ILE A 197 16.39 -14.13 20.11
N SER A 198 16.39 -14.78 18.93
CA SER A 198 16.11 -14.09 17.66
C SER A 198 14.69 -13.52 17.60
N LEU A 199 13.69 -14.30 18.02
CA LEU A 199 12.30 -13.83 18.06
C LEU A 199 12.09 -12.73 19.11
N SER A 200 12.70 -12.86 20.30
CA SER A 200 12.66 -11.82 21.34
C SER A 200 13.27 -10.51 20.84
N ALA A 201 14.42 -10.58 20.17
CA ALA A 201 15.09 -9.41 19.63
C ALA A 201 14.21 -8.69 18.59
N VAL A 202 13.58 -9.44 17.67
CA VAL A 202 12.68 -8.85 16.65
C VAL A 202 11.46 -8.20 17.31
N LEU A 203 10.82 -8.85 18.27
CA LEU A 203 9.63 -8.31 18.95
C LEU A 203 9.95 -7.07 19.80
N ILE A 204 11.06 -7.09 20.54
CA ILE A 204 11.51 -5.95 21.34
C ILE A 204 11.90 -4.77 20.44
N MET A 205 12.62 -5.02 19.34
CA MET A 205 12.95 -3.98 18.37
C MET A 205 11.69 -3.39 17.72
N TYR A 206 10.71 -4.23 17.38
CA TYR A 206 9.45 -3.77 16.79
C TYR A 206 8.65 -2.91 17.75
N TYR A 207 8.41 -3.38 18.98
CA TYR A 207 7.68 -2.61 20.00
C TYR A 207 8.44 -1.34 20.40
N GLY A 208 9.75 -1.41 20.62
CA GLY A 208 10.59 -0.26 20.92
C GLY A 208 10.61 0.78 19.80
N GLY A 209 10.65 0.32 18.54
CA GLY A 209 10.53 1.18 17.37
C GLY A 209 9.20 1.94 17.35
N MET A 210 8.08 1.25 17.59
CA MET A 210 6.75 1.88 17.67
C MET A 210 6.67 2.91 18.80
N GLN A 211 7.24 2.63 19.98
CA GLN A 211 7.28 3.60 21.08
C GLN A 211 8.12 4.84 20.74
N LEU A 212 9.27 4.65 20.09
CA LEU A 212 10.11 5.76 19.67
C LEU A 212 9.41 6.65 18.63
N MET A 213 8.65 6.08 17.71
CA MET A 213 7.93 6.84 16.67
C MET A 213 6.84 7.77 17.24
N TRP A 214 6.34 7.53 18.44
CA TRP A 214 5.45 8.48 19.11
C TRP A 214 6.17 9.77 19.54
N ILE A 215 7.48 9.72 19.79
CA ILE A 215 8.27 10.88 20.18
C ILE A 215 8.67 11.64 18.92
N GLN A 216 8.22 12.90 18.79
CA GLN A 216 8.43 13.74 17.61
C GLN A 216 9.89 13.76 17.14
N ARG A 217 10.83 14.00 18.07
CA ARG A 217 12.26 14.06 17.76
C ARG A 217 12.80 12.74 17.20
N ALA A 218 12.31 11.61 17.71
CA ALA A 218 12.70 10.30 17.23
C ALA A 218 11.99 9.96 15.92
N ASN A 219 10.73 10.37 15.73
CA ASN A 219 10.03 10.19 14.46
C ASN A 219 10.70 10.99 13.32
N ASP A 220 11.06 12.25 13.57
CA ASP A 220 11.77 13.10 12.60
C ASP A 220 13.18 12.58 12.28
N TRP A 221 13.77 11.79 13.18
CA TRP A 221 15.04 11.14 12.97
C TRP A 221 14.87 9.83 12.18
N LEU A 222 13.92 8.99 12.58
CA LEU A 222 13.60 7.71 11.94
C LEU A 222 13.04 7.88 10.52
N SER A 223 12.28 8.94 10.26
CA SER A 223 11.68 9.24 8.95
C SER A 223 12.68 9.76 7.92
N ARG A 224 13.92 10.10 8.32
CA ARG A 224 14.97 10.47 7.36
C ARG A 224 15.34 9.27 6.51
N ASN A 225 15.27 9.42 5.19
CA ASN A 225 15.57 8.34 4.22
C ASN A 225 16.89 7.60 4.52
N SER A 226 17.95 8.31 4.91
CA SER A 226 19.26 7.69 5.19
C SER A 226 19.26 6.79 6.42
N ILE A 227 18.50 7.16 7.47
CA ILE A 227 18.38 6.39 8.71
C ILE A 227 17.41 5.24 8.50
N TRP A 228 16.27 5.51 7.86
CA TRP A 228 15.29 4.49 7.50
C TRP A 228 15.91 3.37 6.65
N ILE A 229 16.67 3.70 5.58
CA ILE A 229 17.33 2.69 4.74
C ILE A 229 18.27 1.83 5.58
N ARG A 230 19.08 2.44 6.46
CA ARG A 230 20.02 1.70 7.32
C ARG A 230 19.29 0.78 8.30
N LEU A 231 18.21 1.27 8.92
CA LEU A 231 17.39 0.48 9.82
C LEU A 231 16.74 -0.70 9.07
N ALA A 232 16.15 -0.45 7.91
CA ALA A 232 15.55 -1.50 7.08
C ALA A 232 16.58 -2.55 6.62
N ARG A 233 17.81 -2.13 6.27
CA ARG A 233 18.92 -3.04 5.92
C ARG A 233 19.37 -3.92 7.08
N PHE A 234 19.19 -3.46 8.31
CA PHE A 234 19.51 -4.23 9.51
C PHE A 234 18.36 -5.13 9.95
N VAL A 235 17.14 -4.60 9.99
CA VAL A 235 15.95 -5.31 10.52
C VAL A 235 15.44 -6.38 9.55
N ALA A 236 15.47 -6.12 8.23
CA ALA A 236 14.93 -7.07 7.25
C ALA A 236 15.67 -8.43 7.23
N PRO A 237 17.03 -8.50 7.22
CA PRO A 237 17.74 -9.77 7.33
C PRO A 237 17.46 -10.51 8.63
N VAL A 238 17.46 -9.80 9.77
CA VAL A 238 17.20 -10.40 11.10
C VAL A 238 15.79 -10.99 11.15
N SER A 239 14.80 -10.26 10.63
CA SER A 239 13.42 -10.71 10.55
C SER A 239 13.26 -11.93 9.63
N LEU A 240 13.97 -11.94 8.50
CA LEU A 240 13.95 -13.07 7.55
C LEU A 240 14.58 -14.33 8.16
N ILE A 241 15.67 -14.19 8.92
CA ILE A 241 16.27 -15.30 9.68
C ILE A 241 15.28 -15.81 10.74
N ALA A 242 14.67 -14.92 11.52
CA ALA A 242 13.72 -15.29 12.58
C ALA A 242 12.51 -16.07 12.02
N ILE A 243 11.93 -15.62 10.90
CA ILE A 243 10.83 -16.32 10.24
C ILE A 243 11.28 -17.64 9.62
N SER A 244 12.49 -17.72 9.06
CA SER A 244 13.03 -18.98 8.54
C SER A 244 13.20 -20.00 9.67
N LEU A 245 13.70 -19.58 10.83
CA LEU A 245 13.80 -20.43 12.03
C LEU A 245 12.40 -20.83 12.55
N MET A 246 11.43 -19.92 12.53
CA MET A 246 10.05 -20.22 12.91
C MET A 246 9.43 -21.29 12.03
N ILE A 247 9.59 -21.18 10.71
CA ILE A 247 9.10 -22.17 9.75
C ILE A 247 9.78 -23.52 10.01
N ALA A 248 11.12 -23.54 10.12
CA ALA A 248 11.88 -24.76 10.36
C ALA A 248 11.45 -25.47 11.67
N GLN A 249 11.30 -24.71 12.76
CA GLN A 249 10.90 -25.29 14.05
C GLN A 249 9.47 -25.85 13.99
N ARG A 250 8.54 -25.17 13.33
CA ARG A 250 7.15 -25.64 13.18
C ARG A 250 7.06 -26.89 12.30
N LEU A 251 7.91 -27.02 11.28
CA LEU A 251 8.03 -28.24 10.49
C LEU A 251 8.61 -29.41 11.30
N ILE A 252 9.64 -29.18 12.12
CA ILE A 252 10.22 -30.20 13.00
C ILE A 252 9.19 -30.68 14.03
N GLN A 253 8.43 -29.77 14.64
CA GLN A 253 7.35 -30.11 15.57
C GLN A 253 6.24 -30.93 14.92
N ARG A 254 5.96 -30.70 13.62
CA ARG A 254 4.97 -31.47 12.87
C ARG A 254 5.45 -32.88 12.53
N ALA A 255 6.74 -33.06 12.24
CA ALA A 255 7.32 -34.35 11.85
C ALA A 255 7.37 -35.36 13.02
N ASP A 256 7.29 -34.90 14.27
CA ASP A 256 7.36 -35.76 15.46
C ASP A 256 5.96 -36.16 15.97
N ILE A 257 5.59 -37.43 15.72
CA ILE A 257 4.27 -38.02 16.03
C ILE A 257 3.92 -37.91 17.53
N ARG A 258 4.93 -37.86 18.42
CA ARG A 258 4.75 -37.76 19.87
C ARG A 258 4.33 -36.37 20.36
N THR A 259 4.61 -35.30 19.61
CA THR A 259 4.34 -33.91 20.05
C THR A 259 3.06 -33.31 19.44
N ALA A 260 2.69 -33.76 18.24
CA ALA A 260 1.52 -33.28 17.49
C ALA A 260 0.17 -33.62 18.17
N THR A 261 0.09 -34.75 18.88
CA THR A 261 -1.16 -35.25 19.52
C THR A 261 -1.34 -34.77 20.96
N LEU A 262 -0.26 -34.42 21.67
CA LEU A 262 -0.30 -34.06 23.10
C LEU A 262 -0.50 -32.56 23.39
N THR A 263 -0.24 -31.67 22.42
CA THR A 263 -0.26 -30.21 22.66
C THR A 263 -1.52 -29.50 22.19
N GLY A 264 -2.48 -30.19 21.55
CA GLY A 264 -3.77 -29.61 21.14
C GLY A 264 -3.68 -28.44 20.14
N ASN A 265 -2.50 -28.18 19.56
CA ASN A 265 -2.17 -26.94 18.83
C ASN A 265 -1.92 -27.17 17.33
N GLN A 266 -2.50 -28.23 16.76
CA GLN A 266 -2.29 -28.60 15.35
C GLN A 266 -2.87 -27.56 14.39
N ALA A 267 -4.07 -27.04 14.66
CA ALA A 267 -4.72 -26.01 13.84
C ALA A 267 -3.95 -24.69 13.80
N SER A 268 -3.39 -24.24 14.94
CA SER A 268 -2.58 -23.02 14.97
C SER A 268 -1.23 -23.20 14.27
N THR A 269 -0.65 -24.40 14.37
CA THR A 269 0.59 -24.74 13.65
C THR A 269 0.38 -24.74 12.14
N LEU A 270 -0.73 -25.31 11.66
CA LEU A 270 -1.13 -25.27 10.24
C LEU A 270 -1.42 -23.85 9.76
N ALA A 271 -2.13 -23.05 10.55
CA ALA A 271 -2.41 -21.65 10.24
C ALA A 271 -1.11 -20.80 10.12
N VAL A 272 -0.14 -21.02 11.01
CA VAL A 272 1.17 -20.36 10.94
C VAL A 272 1.93 -20.80 9.69
N LEU A 273 1.95 -22.09 9.37
CA LEU A 273 2.62 -22.62 8.18
C LEU A 273 1.94 -22.17 6.87
N ALA A 274 0.65 -21.85 6.89
CA ALA A 274 -0.08 -21.30 5.74
C ALA A 274 0.29 -19.83 5.44
N ILE A 275 0.58 -19.03 6.48
CA ILE A 275 0.85 -17.59 6.37
C ILE A 275 2.36 -17.28 6.28
N ALA A 276 3.19 -18.01 7.03
CA ALA A 276 4.62 -17.71 7.17
C ALA A 276 5.40 -17.63 5.84
N PRO A 277 5.15 -18.48 4.83
CA PRO A 277 5.80 -18.36 3.51
C PRO A 277 5.48 -17.05 2.80
N ILE A 278 4.25 -16.53 2.95
CA ILE A 278 3.84 -15.27 2.32
C ILE A 278 4.52 -14.09 3.03
N VAL A 279 4.59 -14.11 4.37
CA VAL A 279 5.34 -13.11 5.15
C VAL A 279 6.82 -13.14 4.78
N TRP A 280 7.40 -14.33 4.63
CA TRP A 280 8.78 -14.51 4.19
C TRP A 280 9.02 -13.91 2.80
N LEU A 281 8.12 -14.14 1.84
CA LEU A 281 8.17 -13.54 0.51
C LEU A 281 8.13 -12.00 0.59
N ILE A 282 7.21 -11.44 1.38
CA ILE A 282 7.09 -9.98 1.54
C ILE A 282 8.39 -9.40 2.10
N LEU A 283 8.99 -10.02 3.12
CA LEU A 283 10.26 -9.58 3.68
C LEU A 283 11.42 -9.73 2.71
N LEU A 284 11.47 -10.80 1.94
CA LEU A 284 12.48 -10.99 0.89
C LEU A 284 12.37 -9.88 -0.15
N VAL A 285 11.15 -9.55 -0.57
CA VAL A 285 10.89 -8.46 -1.51
C VAL A 285 11.35 -7.12 -0.92
N ILE A 286 10.99 -6.82 0.32
CA ILE A 286 11.45 -5.60 1.02
C ILE A 286 12.99 -5.56 1.08
N LEU A 287 13.62 -6.68 1.42
CA LEU A 287 15.07 -6.81 1.49
C LEU A 287 15.71 -6.47 0.14
N ILE A 288 15.25 -7.11 -0.95
CA ILE A 288 15.75 -6.83 -2.31
C ILE A 288 15.54 -5.35 -2.64
N LEU A 289 14.35 -4.80 -2.40
CA LEU A 289 14.06 -3.39 -2.69
C LEU A 289 14.98 -2.43 -1.95
N VAL A 290 15.25 -2.67 -0.67
CA VAL A 290 16.09 -1.83 0.20
C VAL A 290 17.58 -1.94 -0.14
N PHE A 291 18.06 -3.11 -0.57
CA PHE A 291 19.46 -3.33 -0.93
C PHE A 291 19.78 -2.89 -2.37
N THR A 292 18.84 -3.02 -3.30
CA THR A 292 18.98 -2.58 -4.70
C THR A 292 18.82 -1.08 -4.89
N SER A 293 18.12 -0.39 -3.97
CA SER A 293 17.75 1.01 -4.14
C SER A 293 18.67 1.95 -3.38
N SER A 294 19.13 2.99 -4.06
CA SER A 294 19.70 4.21 -3.45
C SER A 294 18.62 5.26 -3.14
N ARG A 295 17.40 5.09 -3.68
CA ARG A 295 16.23 5.95 -3.48
C ARG A 295 15.24 5.33 -2.48
N GLY A 296 14.41 6.16 -1.84
CA GLY A 296 13.35 5.73 -0.93
C GLY A 296 12.27 4.86 -1.60
N LEU A 297 11.53 4.05 -0.82
CA LEU A 297 10.42 3.21 -1.33
C LEU A 297 9.30 4.04 -1.98
N ARG A 298 8.98 5.19 -1.39
CA ARG A 298 8.03 6.18 -1.92
C ARG A 298 8.43 6.60 -3.32
N GLN A 299 9.67 7.01 -3.55
CA GLN A 299 10.10 7.46 -4.88
C GLN A 299 10.01 6.36 -5.94
N ARG A 300 10.04 5.08 -5.52
CA ARG A 300 9.94 3.92 -6.41
C ARG A 300 8.49 3.60 -6.78
N PHE A 301 7.55 3.66 -5.84
CA PHE A 301 6.13 3.35 -6.09
C PHE A 301 5.28 4.58 -6.41
N LEU A 302 5.69 5.76 -5.94
CA LEU A 302 5.00 7.04 -6.09
C LEU A 302 6.02 8.12 -6.47
N PRO A 303 6.57 8.07 -7.70
CA PRO A 303 7.53 9.08 -8.17
C PRO A 303 6.85 10.45 -8.30
N ASP A 304 7.60 11.54 -8.08
CA ASP A 304 7.00 12.88 -8.06
C ASP A 304 6.34 13.28 -9.39
N ILE A 305 6.83 12.75 -10.52
CA ILE A 305 6.25 12.93 -11.87
C ILE A 305 4.81 12.40 -11.93
N LEU A 306 4.48 11.35 -11.19
CA LEU A 306 3.12 10.80 -11.15
C LEU A 306 2.13 11.81 -10.54
N PHE A 307 2.59 12.63 -9.58
CA PHE A 307 1.75 13.56 -8.85
C PHE A 307 1.26 14.75 -9.66
N ASP A 308 1.95 15.07 -10.75
CA ASP A 308 1.59 16.19 -11.63
C ASP A 308 0.36 15.86 -12.49
N TRP A 309 0.04 14.56 -12.65
CA TRP A 309 -1.05 14.08 -13.52
C TRP A 309 -2.29 13.56 -12.76
N ILE A 310 -2.20 13.52 -11.43
CA ILE A 310 -3.25 13.06 -10.51
C ILE A 310 -4.06 14.25 -9.95
N PRO A 311 -5.37 14.10 -9.63
CA PRO A 311 -6.14 15.15 -8.97
C PRO A 311 -5.50 15.67 -7.68
N ARG A 312 -5.49 17.00 -7.51
CA ARG A 312 -4.84 17.72 -6.39
C ARG A 312 -5.16 17.15 -5.00
N ARG A 313 -6.40 16.71 -4.76
CA ARG A 313 -6.79 16.10 -3.47
C ARG A 313 -6.00 14.82 -3.18
N LEU A 314 -5.86 13.95 -4.17
CA LEU A 314 -5.12 12.70 -4.03
C LEU A 314 -3.62 12.97 -4.00
N THR A 315 -3.13 13.93 -4.78
CA THR A 315 -1.74 14.39 -4.73
C THR A 315 -1.34 14.88 -3.34
N ASN A 316 -2.18 15.69 -2.68
CA ASN A 316 -1.89 16.20 -1.34
C ASN A 316 -1.79 15.08 -0.30
N VAL A 317 -2.66 14.07 -0.39
CA VAL A 317 -2.61 12.89 0.49
C VAL A 317 -1.36 12.04 0.17
N LEU A 318 -1.15 11.67 -1.09
CA LEU A 318 -0.03 10.81 -1.47
C LEU A 318 1.35 11.46 -1.27
N ARG A 319 1.46 12.80 -1.41
CA ARG A 319 2.70 13.53 -1.10
C ARG A 319 3.02 13.56 0.39
N SER A 320 2.01 13.41 1.25
CA SER A 320 2.20 13.33 2.70
C SER A 320 2.68 11.95 3.16
N ILE A 321 2.57 10.91 2.31
CA ILE A 321 3.07 9.57 2.61
C ILE A 321 4.59 9.57 2.54
N SER A 322 5.22 9.17 3.64
CA SER A 322 6.67 8.96 3.77
C SER A 322 7.07 7.51 3.46
N ASP A 323 8.38 7.26 3.31
CA ASP A 323 8.91 5.89 3.21
C ASP A 323 8.55 5.03 4.43
N MET A 324 8.49 5.67 5.60
CA MET A 324 8.13 5.02 6.85
C MET A 324 6.66 4.64 6.90
N ASP A 325 5.75 5.47 6.38
CA ASP A 325 4.32 5.15 6.30
C ASP A 325 4.06 3.91 5.44
N ILE A 326 4.77 3.79 4.31
CA ILE A 326 4.68 2.60 3.44
C ILE A 326 5.09 1.36 4.23
N LEU A 327 6.15 1.45 5.04
CA LEU A 327 6.60 0.35 5.88
C LEU A 327 5.58 0.03 6.99
N LEU A 328 5.03 1.04 7.68
CA LEU A 328 3.99 0.85 8.69
C LEU A 328 2.75 0.17 8.13
N ILE A 329 2.34 0.52 6.90
CA ILE A 329 1.24 -0.14 6.20
C ILE A 329 1.60 -1.60 5.91
N LEU A 330 2.76 -1.86 5.32
CA LEU A 330 3.19 -3.22 4.98
C LEU A 330 3.33 -4.11 6.22
N VAL A 331 3.90 -3.57 7.31
CA VAL A 331 4.05 -4.30 8.56
C VAL A 331 2.69 -4.57 9.19
N ALA A 332 1.79 -3.58 9.27
CA ALA A 332 0.44 -3.79 9.79
C ALA A 332 -0.31 -4.87 9.00
N LEU A 333 -0.24 -4.83 7.66
CA LEU A 333 -0.87 -5.86 6.83
C LEU A 333 -0.25 -7.25 7.05
N ALA A 334 1.07 -7.32 7.27
CA ALA A 334 1.77 -8.59 7.46
C ALA A 334 1.53 -9.21 8.83
N THR A 335 1.25 -8.41 9.86
CA THR A 335 1.16 -8.88 11.25
C THR A 335 -0.26 -8.93 11.79
N LEU A 336 -1.21 -8.15 11.27
CA LEU A 336 -2.57 -8.04 11.84
C LEU A 336 -3.32 -9.38 11.88
N ILE A 337 -3.32 -10.14 10.78
CA ILE A 337 -4.00 -11.45 10.73
C ILE A 337 -3.27 -12.49 11.60
N PRO A 338 -1.93 -12.67 11.52
CA PRO A 338 -1.20 -13.54 12.45
C PRO A 338 -1.47 -13.25 13.92
N THR A 339 -1.45 -11.97 14.30
CA THR A 339 -1.70 -11.54 15.68
C THR A 339 -3.13 -11.84 16.11
N TYR A 340 -4.11 -11.59 15.24
CA TYR A 340 -5.49 -11.93 15.52
C TYR A 340 -5.67 -13.44 15.75
N LEU A 341 -5.05 -14.29 14.93
CA LEU A 341 -5.09 -15.74 15.10
C LEU A 341 -4.43 -16.21 16.41
N LEU A 342 -3.34 -15.57 16.80
CA LEU A 342 -2.59 -15.91 18.01
C LEU A 342 -3.39 -15.55 19.28
N VAL A 343 -4.14 -14.45 19.25
CA VAL A 343 -4.89 -13.94 20.41
C VAL A 343 -6.29 -14.57 20.55
N MET A 344 -7.03 -14.75 19.45
CA MET A 344 -8.46 -15.13 19.50
C MET A 344 -8.71 -16.64 19.43
N GLY A 345 -7.71 -17.47 19.07
CA GLY A 345 -7.89 -18.92 18.92
C GLY A 345 -8.77 -19.33 17.71
N GLY A 346 -8.57 -20.55 17.24
CA GLY A 346 -9.10 -21.02 15.93
C GLY A 346 -10.60 -21.34 15.87
N GLY A 347 -11.32 -21.45 16.99
CA GLY A 347 -12.72 -21.88 17.02
C GLY A 347 -13.67 -20.77 17.46
N GLY A 348 -14.31 -20.07 16.51
CA GLY A 348 -15.36 -19.08 16.79
C GLY A 348 -15.06 -17.64 16.34
N SER A 349 -13.90 -17.40 15.74
CA SER A 349 -13.48 -16.07 15.29
C SER A 349 -14.11 -15.67 13.95
N THR A 350 -14.24 -14.36 13.67
CA THR A 350 -14.80 -13.87 12.39
C THR A 350 -14.00 -14.35 11.18
N ILE A 351 -12.68 -14.57 11.35
CA ILE A 351 -11.81 -15.17 10.35
C ILE A 351 -12.22 -16.62 10.06
N SER A 352 -12.57 -17.42 11.07
CA SER A 352 -13.03 -18.80 10.85
C SER A 352 -14.36 -18.87 10.07
N VAL A 353 -15.24 -17.89 10.29
CA VAL A 353 -16.49 -17.74 9.52
C VAL A 353 -16.20 -17.36 8.07
N LEU A 354 -15.29 -16.40 7.85
CA LEU A 354 -14.85 -16.01 6.50
C LEU A 354 -14.15 -17.15 5.77
N GLN A 355 -13.29 -17.92 6.45
CA GLN A 355 -12.68 -19.13 5.89
C GLN A 355 -13.74 -20.13 5.45
N ALA A 356 -14.71 -20.45 6.31
CA ALA A 356 -15.79 -21.38 5.98
C ALA A 356 -16.63 -20.89 4.79
N GLN A 357 -16.87 -19.58 4.68
CA GLN A 357 -17.55 -18.98 3.53
C GLN A 357 -16.74 -19.09 2.25
N ILE A 358 -15.43 -18.82 2.30
CA ILE A 358 -14.52 -18.94 1.15
C ILE A 358 -14.44 -20.39 0.67
N VAL A 359 -14.33 -21.36 1.58
CA VAL A 359 -14.31 -22.79 1.21
C VAL A 359 -15.65 -23.21 0.59
N ARG A 360 -16.78 -22.79 1.16
CA ARG A 360 -18.13 -23.08 0.60
C ARG A 360 -18.37 -22.41 -0.77
N GLY A 361 -17.88 -21.20 -0.96
CA GLY A 361 -18.02 -20.45 -2.22
C GLY A 361 -16.97 -20.80 -3.29
N GLY A 362 -15.86 -21.42 -2.90
CA GLY A 362 -14.70 -21.72 -3.75
C GLY A 362 -14.88 -22.87 -4.73
N GLY A 363 -16.00 -23.61 -4.69
CA GLY A 363 -16.40 -24.56 -5.75
C GLY A 363 -15.31 -25.52 -6.21
N GLY A 364 -14.65 -26.23 -5.28
CA GLY A 364 -13.58 -27.20 -5.61
C GLY A 364 -12.23 -26.59 -6.03
N LEU A 365 -12.12 -25.26 -6.17
CA LEU A 365 -10.84 -24.57 -6.42
C LEU A 365 -10.05 -24.30 -5.12
N ILE A 366 -10.74 -24.30 -3.98
CA ILE A 366 -10.18 -24.11 -2.64
C ILE A 366 -10.56 -25.34 -1.83
N GLU A 367 -9.56 -26.16 -1.47
CA GLU A 367 -9.79 -27.48 -0.89
C GLU A 367 -9.63 -27.51 0.63
N SER A 368 -8.87 -26.55 1.20
CA SER A 368 -8.59 -26.50 2.65
C SER A 368 -8.88 -25.14 3.28
N ALA A 369 -9.15 -25.15 4.59
CA ALA A 369 -9.38 -23.94 5.38
C ALA A 369 -8.11 -23.08 5.48
N GLU A 370 -6.95 -23.71 5.45
CA GLU A 370 -5.65 -23.08 5.45
C GLU A 370 -5.35 -22.37 4.13
N GLN A 371 -5.73 -22.95 2.99
CA GLN A 371 -5.63 -22.27 1.69
C GLN A 371 -6.55 -21.04 1.65
N ALA A 372 -7.76 -21.14 2.21
CA ALA A 372 -8.66 -20.00 2.37
C ALA A 372 -8.04 -18.91 3.27
N LEU A 373 -7.33 -19.29 4.34
CA LEU A 373 -6.59 -18.37 5.20
C LEU A 373 -5.45 -17.67 4.45
N SER A 374 -4.66 -18.39 3.67
CA SER A 374 -3.59 -17.82 2.85
C SER A 374 -4.11 -16.82 1.82
N ILE A 375 -5.27 -17.10 1.20
CA ILE A 375 -5.95 -16.17 0.29
C ILE A 375 -6.42 -14.92 1.04
N LEU A 376 -7.10 -15.09 2.18
CA LEU A 376 -7.55 -13.98 3.01
C LEU A 376 -6.39 -13.09 3.47
N PHE A 377 -5.25 -13.71 3.81
CA PHE A 377 -4.02 -13.01 4.17
C PHE A 377 -3.42 -12.23 3.01
N THR A 378 -3.48 -12.79 1.80
CA THR A 378 -2.89 -12.19 0.59
C THR A 378 -3.76 -11.09 -0.01
N ALA A 379 -5.08 -11.15 0.19
CA ALA A 379 -6.06 -10.21 -0.34
C ALA A 379 -5.72 -8.73 -0.12
N PRO A 380 -5.36 -8.25 1.09
CA PRO A 380 -5.04 -6.83 1.27
C PRO A 380 -3.79 -6.38 0.49
N PHE A 381 -2.76 -7.23 0.37
CA PHE A 381 -1.57 -6.93 -0.45
C PHE A 381 -1.93 -6.87 -1.93
N TYR A 382 -2.76 -7.81 -2.40
CA TYR A 382 -3.25 -7.80 -3.77
C TYR A 382 -4.10 -6.56 -4.08
N LEU A 383 -5.00 -6.17 -3.17
CA LEU A 383 -5.82 -4.95 -3.32
C LEU A 383 -4.95 -3.69 -3.38
N LEU A 384 -3.88 -3.62 -2.57
CA LEU A 384 -2.92 -2.51 -2.63
C LEU A 384 -2.23 -2.45 -3.99
N ILE A 385 -1.80 -3.59 -4.53
CA ILE A 385 -1.18 -3.68 -5.86
C ILE A 385 -2.16 -3.23 -6.95
N VAL A 386 -3.40 -3.71 -6.92
CA VAL A 386 -4.45 -3.33 -7.87
C VAL A 386 -4.77 -1.83 -7.77
N ALA A 387 -4.83 -1.28 -6.56
CA ALA A 387 -5.06 0.15 -6.34
C ALA A 387 -3.92 1.00 -6.94
N LEU A 388 -2.66 0.59 -6.76
CA LEU A 388 -1.51 1.25 -7.37
C LEU A 388 -1.52 1.14 -8.91
N LEU A 389 -1.80 -0.04 -9.46
CA LEU A 389 -1.93 -0.22 -10.91
C LEU A 389 -3.07 0.60 -11.50
N THR A 390 -4.20 0.71 -10.79
CA THR A 390 -5.34 1.55 -11.18
C THR A 390 -4.96 3.03 -11.17
N LEU A 391 -4.21 3.47 -10.15
CA LEU A 391 -3.67 4.83 -10.07
C LEU A 391 -2.76 5.14 -11.27
N TYR A 392 -1.89 4.20 -11.63
CA TYR A 392 -1.01 4.34 -12.80
C TYR A 392 -1.81 4.38 -14.10
N GLY A 393 -2.77 3.46 -14.27
CA GLY A 393 -3.67 3.46 -15.42
C GLY A 393 -4.45 4.77 -15.55
N TYR A 394 -4.92 5.33 -14.44
CA TYR A 394 -5.57 6.63 -14.41
C TYR A 394 -4.65 7.75 -14.91
N ALA A 395 -3.41 7.82 -14.41
CA ALA A 395 -2.44 8.81 -14.86
C ALA A 395 -2.15 8.67 -16.37
N LEU A 396 -1.94 7.44 -16.86
CA LEU A 396 -1.69 7.16 -18.28
C LEU A 396 -2.87 7.51 -19.20
N SER A 397 -4.09 7.46 -18.68
CA SER A 397 -5.31 7.78 -19.43
C SER A 397 -5.50 9.28 -19.69
N ARG A 398 -4.67 10.15 -19.10
CA ARG A 398 -4.83 11.60 -19.26
C ARG A 398 -4.55 12.03 -20.71
N PRO A 399 -5.44 12.86 -21.29
CA PRO A 399 -5.29 13.31 -22.67
C PRO A 399 -4.23 14.41 -22.84
N ASN A 400 -3.81 15.06 -21.75
CA ASN A 400 -2.83 16.15 -21.80
C ASN A 400 -1.38 15.65 -21.86
N LEU A 401 -1.15 14.36 -21.63
CA LEU A 401 0.17 13.73 -21.72
C LEU A 401 0.54 13.48 -23.18
N SER A 402 1.72 13.98 -23.59
CA SER A 402 2.30 13.62 -24.89
C SER A 402 2.67 12.12 -24.94
N ALA A 403 2.87 11.59 -26.15
CA ALA A 403 3.31 10.21 -26.32
C ALA A 403 4.66 9.94 -25.63
N HIS A 404 5.61 10.88 -25.76
CA HIS A 404 6.94 10.76 -25.17
C HIS A 404 6.91 10.77 -23.63
N GLU A 405 6.21 11.73 -23.02
CA GLU A 405 6.06 11.79 -21.55
C GLU A 405 5.32 10.56 -20.99
N ARG A 406 4.35 10.03 -21.74
CA ARG A 406 3.62 8.82 -21.35
C ARG A 406 4.55 7.60 -21.33
N ASP A 407 5.47 7.49 -22.28
CA ASP A 407 6.46 6.42 -22.33
C ASP A 407 7.51 6.54 -21.23
N GLU A 408 8.01 7.76 -20.98
CA GLU A 408 8.90 8.04 -19.85
C GLU A 408 8.24 7.67 -18.51
N LEU A 409 6.94 7.95 -18.35
CA LEU A 409 6.19 7.56 -17.17
C LEU A 409 6.10 6.03 -17.04
N VAL A 410 5.85 5.29 -18.12
CA VAL A 410 5.82 3.82 -18.11
C VAL A 410 7.18 3.23 -17.74
N GLU A 411 8.28 3.81 -18.23
CA GLU A 411 9.63 3.34 -17.92
C GLU A 411 10.04 3.57 -16.47
N ARG A 412 9.57 4.65 -15.84
CA ARG A 412 9.88 4.98 -14.44
C ARG A 412 9.01 4.23 -13.44
N LEU A 413 7.83 3.75 -13.84
CA LEU A 413 6.89 3.07 -12.94
C LEU A 413 7.20 1.57 -12.82
N PRO A 414 7.12 0.98 -11.60
CA PRO A 414 7.43 -0.43 -11.37
C PRO A 414 6.27 -1.38 -11.77
N ILE A 415 5.63 -1.14 -12.92
CA ILE A 415 4.43 -1.87 -13.38
C ILE A 415 4.70 -3.38 -13.48
N GLY A 416 5.79 -3.76 -14.17
CA GLY A 416 6.15 -5.18 -14.34
C GLY A 416 6.44 -5.86 -13.01
N PHE A 417 7.11 -5.17 -12.09
CA PHE A 417 7.39 -5.67 -10.74
C PHE A 417 6.12 -5.90 -9.92
N LEU A 418 5.16 -4.96 -9.97
CA LEU A 418 3.88 -5.10 -9.27
C LEU A 418 3.06 -6.29 -9.80
N ILE A 419 3.05 -6.51 -11.12
CA ILE A 419 2.35 -7.65 -11.72
C ILE A 419 3.03 -8.97 -11.32
N ILE A 420 4.37 -9.04 -11.36
CA ILE A 420 5.11 -10.21 -10.88
C ILE A 420 4.78 -10.46 -9.40
N LEU A 421 4.80 -9.43 -8.56
CA LEU A 421 4.48 -9.56 -7.13
C LEU A 421 3.05 -10.10 -6.91
N ALA A 422 2.06 -9.62 -7.67
CA ALA A 422 0.69 -10.13 -7.60
C ALA A 422 0.59 -11.62 -7.96
N ILE A 423 1.31 -12.04 -9.01
CA ILE A 423 1.38 -13.45 -9.43
C ILE A 423 2.08 -14.30 -8.36
N THR A 424 3.21 -13.85 -7.83
CA THR A 424 3.96 -14.58 -6.80
C THR A 424 3.15 -14.71 -5.52
N LEU A 425 2.43 -13.67 -5.11
CA LEU A 425 1.51 -13.71 -3.98
C LEU A 425 0.42 -14.77 -4.16
N TYR A 426 -0.17 -14.85 -5.36
CA TYR A 426 -1.14 -15.89 -5.69
C TYR A 426 -0.52 -17.30 -5.61
N LEU A 427 0.68 -17.49 -6.16
CA LEU A 427 1.39 -18.78 -6.15
C LEU A 427 1.73 -19.23 -4.72
N PHE A 428 2.10 -18.29 -3.85
CA PHE A 428 2.34 -18.60 -2.44
C PHE A 428 1.03 -18.90 -1.68
N ALA A 429 -0.07 -18.24 -2.06
CA ALA A 429 -1.35 -18.41 -1.39
C ALA A 429 -2.05 -19.73 -1.72
N VAL A 430 -1.94 -20.22 -2.95
CA VAL A 430 -2.72 -21.37 -3.45
C VAL A 430 -1.85 -22.62 -3.65
N PRO A 431 -1.02 -22.72 -4.71
CA PRO A 431 -0.29 -23.96 -4.95
C PRO A 431 0.79 -24.24 -3.91
N PHE A 432 1.45 -23.21 -3.36
CA PHE A 432 2.47 -23.41 -2.34
C PHE A 432 1.90 -23.85 -1.00
N SER A 433 0.85 -23.18 -0.52
CA SER A 433 0.22 -23.54 0.75
C SER A 433 -0.27 -24.97 0.69
N GLN A 434 -0.91 -25.38 -0.41
CA GLN A 434 -1.40 -26.73 -0.60
C GLN A 434 -0.27 -27.78 -0.47
N VAL A 435 0.81 -27.66 -1.24
CA VAL A 435 1.92 -28.60 -1.23
C VAL A 435 2.60 -28.66 0.15
N PHE A 436 2.75 -27.50 0.79
CA PHE A 436 3.40 -27.37 2.09
C PHE A 436 2.55 -27.91 3.25
N ILE A 437 1.22 -27.86 3.11
CA ILE A 437 0.25 -28.33 4.13
C ILE A 437 -0.06 -29.80 3.92
N GLU A 438 -0.33 -30.26 2.70
CA GLU A 438 -0.69 -31.66 2.43
C GLU A 438 0.51 -32.60 2.54
N GLY A 439 1.74 -32.09 2.36
CA GLY A 439 2.97 -32.87 2.52
C GLY A 439 3.10 -34.03 1.52
N ARG A 440 2.23 -34.09 0.52
CA ARG A 440 2.23 -35.07 -0.56
C ARG A 440 2.65 -34.37 -1.85
N LEU A 441 3.64 -34.93 -2.54
CA LEU A 441 3.96 -34.49 -3.90
C LEU A 441 2.77 -34.81 -4.81
N PRO A 442 2.36 -33.89 -5.70
CA PRO A 442 1.30 -34.17 -6.65
C PRO A 442 1.67 -35.38 -7.52
N GLN A 443 0.74 -36.33 -7.65
CA GLN A 443 0.99 -37.58 -8.38
C GLN A 443 0.70 -37.36 -9.87
N ILE A 444 1.77 -37.25 -10.66
CA ILE A 444 1.68 -37.26 -12.12
C ILE A 444 1.35 -38.71 -12.55
N PRO A 445 0.30 -38.98 -13.35
CA PRO A 445 -0.43 -38.05 -14.23
C PRO A 445 -1.76 -37.49 -13.71
N GLN A 446 -2.28 -37.98 -12.57
CA GLN A 446 -3.62 -37.65 -12.08
C GLN A 446 -3.79 -36.16 -11.72
N ASP A 447 -2.73 -35.51 -11.22
CA ASP A 447 -2.75 -34.10 -10.82
C ASP A 447 -2.26 -33.13 -11.91
N LEU A 448 -1.87 -33.61 -13.10
CA LEU A 448 -1.24 -32.79 -14.15
C LEU A 448 -2.13 -31.63 -14.61
N GLY A 449 -3.43 -31.90 -14.81
CA GLY A 449 -4.40 -30.87 -15.22
C GLY A 449 -4.57 -29.78 -14.16
N ARG A 450 -4.53 -30.15 -12.88
CA ARG A 450 -4.58 -29.23 -11.75
C ARG A 450 -3.29 -28.40 -11.65
N ILE A 451 -2.13 -29.04 -11.75
CA ILE A 451 -0.82 -28.36 -11.73
C ILE A 451 -0.74 -27.33 -12.86
N LEU A 452 -1.14 -27.69 -14.09
CA LEU A 452 -1.14 -26.76 -15.23
C LEU A 452 -2.13 -25.61 -15.04
N ALA A 453 -3.34 -25.90 -14.56
CA ALA A 453 -4.35 -24.87 -14.32
C ALA A 453 -3.89 -23.83 -13.27
N PHE A 454 -3.41 -24.30 -12.12
CA PHE A 454 -3.06 -23.43 -10.98
C PHE A 454 -1.66 -22.80 -11.09
N ASN A 455 -0.67 -23.49 -11.66
CA ASN A 455 0.69 -22.95 -11.75
C ASN A 455 0.99 -22.21 -13.05
N VAL A 456 0.20 -22.41 -14.10
CA VAL A 456 0.47 -21.81 -15.42
C VAL A 456 -0.71 -20.99 -15.92
N VAL A 457 -1.89 -21.58 -16.05
CA VAL A 457 -3.05 -20.91 -16.69
C VAL A 457 -3.53 -19.72 -15.86
N ILE A 458 -3.81 -19.90 -14.57
CA ILE A 458 -4.32 -18.81 -13.73
C ILE A 458 -3.30 -17.66 -13.59
N PRO A 459 -2.00 -17.91 -13.34
CA PRO A 459 -0.97 -16.86 -13.38
C PRO A 459 -0.91 -16.09 -14.69
N LEU A 460 -1.06 -16.78 -15.83
CA LEU A 460 -1.06 -16.16 -17.15
C LEU A 460 -2.34 -15.33 -17.38
N VAL A 461 -3.50 -15.83 -16.96
CA VAL A 461 -4.75 -15.06 -16.97
C VAL A 461 -4.64 -13.82 -16.09
N LEU A 462 -4.07 -13.95 -14.88
CA LEU A 462 -3.81 -12.82 -13.99
C LEU A 462 -2.86 -11.81 -14.65
N LEU A 463 -1.77 -12.27 -15.26
CA LEU A 463 -0.84 -11.42 -16.01
C LEU A 463 -1.58 -10.59 -17.07
N TYR A 464 -2.31 -11.27 -17.95
CA TYR A 464 -3.02 -10.62 -19.05
C TYR A 464 -4.17 -9.72 -18.55
N ALA A 465 -4.90 -10.13 -17.52
CA ALA A 465 -5.98 -9.33 -16.95
C ALA A 465 -5.44 -8.01 -16.37
N HIS A 466 -4.41 -8.05 -15.52
CA HIS A 466 -3.83 -6.84 -14.94
C HIS A 466 -3.17 -5.96 -16.00
N TYR A 467 -2.39 -6.56 -16.89
CA TYR A 467 -1.71 -5.82 -17.96
C TYR A 467 -2.72 -5.18 -18.93
N ALA A 468 -3.69 -5.93 -19.43
CA ALA A 468 -4.63 -5.45 -20.42
C ALA A 468 -5.61 -4.43 -19.83
N ILE A 469 -6.25 -4.77 -18.71
CA ILE A 469 -7.34 -3.97 -18.12
C ILE A 469 -6.79 -2.71 -17.45
N LEU A 470 -5.73 -2.84 -16.64
CA LEU A 470 -5.27 -1.73 -15.79
C LEU A 470 -4.25 -0.83 -16.49
N ILE A 471 -3.53 -1.32 -17.50
CA ILE A 471 -2.43 -0.56 -18.12
C ILE A 471 -2.66 -0.33 -19.62
N ARG A 472 -2.85 -1.39 -20.42
CA ARG A 472 -2.94 -1.28 -21.88
C ARG A 472 -4.17 -0.47 -22.34
N ILE A 473 -5.36 -0.77 -21.81
CA ILE A 473 -6.58 -0.06 -22.19
C ILE A 473 -6.52 1.42 -21.79
N PRO A 474 -6.14 1.79 -20.55
CA PRO A 474 -6.01 3.20 -20.17
C PRO A 474 -4.96 3.95 -20.99
N TYR A 475 -3.80 3.32 -21.27
CA TYR A 475 -2.76 3.90 -22.13
C TYR A 475 -3.29 4.21 -23.53
N GLY A 476 -3.92 3.23 -24.20
CA GLY A 476 -4.46 3.40 -25.55
C GLY A 476 -5.58 4.45 -25.62
N ARG A 477 -6.43 4.51 -24.58
CA ARG A 477 -7.45 5.57 -24.44
C ARG A 477 -6.83 6.97 -24.27
N GLY A 478 -5.76 7.07 -23.47
CA GLY A 478 -5.04 8.34 -23.30
C GLY A 478 -4.38 8.80 -24.60
N GLN A 479 -3.68 7.89 -25.29
CA GLN A 479 -2.98 8.19 -26.54
C GLN A 479 -3.94 8.55 -27.68
N SER A 480 -5.05 7.85 -27.83
CA SER A 480 -6.09 8.18 -28.83
C SER A 480 -6.69 9.57 -28.60
N ARG A 481 -7.07 9.90 -27.36
CA ARG A 481 -7.62 11.23 -27.02
C ARG A 481 -6.60 12.36 -27.19
N TRP A 482 -5.35 12.14 -26.78
CA TRP A 482 -4.28 13.11 -27.01
C TRP A 482 -4.10 13.38 -28.51
N ARG A 483 -4.09 12.32 -29.34
CA ARG A 483 -4.00 12.45 -30.81
C ARG A 483 -5.15 13.25 -31.39
N GLU A 484 -6.37 13.01 -30.94
CA GLU A 484 -7.54 13.76 -31.41
C GLU A 484 -7.39 15.25 -31.10
N ILE A 485 -7.02 15.59 -29.85
CA ILE A 485 -6.85 16.99 -29.41
C ILE A 485 -5.68 17.68 -30.12
N GLN A 486 -4.53 17.02 -30.28
CA GLN A 486 -3.40 17.60 -31.01
C GLN A 486 -3.70 17.69 -32.51
N GLY A 487 -4.41 16.71 -33.06
CA GLY A 487 -4.86 16.72 -34.44
C GLY A 487 -5.78 17.90 -34.74
N THR A 488 -6.77 18.17 -33.88
CA THR A 488 -7.64 19.35 -34.02
C THR A 488 -6.84 20.64 -33.86
N ARG A 489 -5.96 20.72 -32.86
CA ARG A 489 -5.13 21.91 -32.62
C ARG A 489 -4.21 22.24 -33.80
N LEU A 490 -3.53 21.23 -34.36
CA LEU A 490 -2.65 21.41 -35.52
C LEU A 490 -3.45 21.79 -36.77
N ASN A 491 -4.66 21.23 -36.94
CA ASN A 491 -5.54 21.57 -38.06
C ASN A 491 -6.05 23.01 -37.97
N ASP A 492 -6.42 23.47 -36.78
CA ASP A 492 -6.84 24.86 -36.55
C ASP A 492 -5.65 25.83 -36.77
N ASN A 493 -4.46 25.49 -36.29
CA ASN A 493 -3.24 26.24 -36.55
C ASN A 493 -2.92 26.32 -38.05
N LEU A 494 -3.03 25.21 -38.77
CA LEU A 494 -2.78 25.16 -40.21
C LEU A 494 -3.78 26.06 -40.96
N ARG A 495 -5.07 26.00 -40.62
CA ARG A 495 -6.10 26.87 -41.21
C ARG A 495 -5.83 28.35 -40.97
N MET A 496 -5.42 28.74 -39.75
CA MET A 496 -5.05 30.13 -39.45
C MET A 496 -3.84 30.58 -40.26
N VAL A 497 -2.83 29.72 -40.42
CA VAL A 497 -1.62 30.01 -41.19
C VAL A 497 -1.93 30.10 -42.68
N ASP A 498 -2.76 29.20 -43.22
CA ASP A 498 -3.21 29.24 -44.62
C ASP A 498 -4.02 30.52 -44.90
N GLN A 499 -4.93 30.93 -44.00
CA GLN A 499 -5.66 32.20 -44.12
C GLN A 499 -4.73 33.41 -44.15
N ARG A 500 -3.73 33.45 -43.25
CA ARG A 500 -2.72 34.52 -43.25
C ARG A 500 -1.89 34.53 -44.52
N LEU A 501 -1.52 33.35 -45.04
CA LEU A 501 -0.78 33.23 -46.28
C LEU A 501 -1.60 33.77 -47.46
N ASP A 502 -2.90 33.45 -47.51
CA ASP A 502 -3.82 33.94 -48.54
C ASP A 502 -3.99 35.47 -48.47
N ASP A 503 -4.07 36.04 -47.26
CA ASP A 503 -4.11 37.50 -47.06
C ASP A 503 -2.84 38.18 -47.60
N VAL A 504 -1.67 37.63 -47.29
CA VAL A 504 -0.37 38.16 -47.76
C VAL A 504 -0.24 38.00 -49.27
N ASN A 505 -0.65 36.86 -49.83
CA ASN A 505 -0.64 36.65 -51.28
C ASN A 505 -1.57 37.64 -52.00
N ARG A 506 -2.76 37.95 -51.43
CA ARG A 506 -3.66 38.97 -51.98
C ARG A 506 -3.03 40.37 -51.94
N GLN A 507 -2.35 40.72 -50.85
CA GLN A 507 -1.64 42.00 -50.74
C GLN A 507 -0.47 42.09 -51.73
N LEU A 508 0.30 41.02 -51.91
CA LEU A 508 1.37 40.93 -52.91
C LEU A 508 0.81 41.09 -54.33
N GLN A 509 -0.30 40.42 -54.67
CA GLN A 509 -0.95 40.58 -55.97
C GLN A 509 -1.45 42.01 -56.23
N GLN A 510 -1.95 42.71 -55.20
CA GLN A 510 -2.33 44.12 -55.32
C GLN A 510 -1.12 45.02 -55.57
N LEU A 511 0.00 44.76 -54.87
CA LEU A 511 1.26 45.46 -55.10
C LEU A 511 1.84 45.20 -56.49
N ASP A 512 1.77 43.96 -56.98
CA ASP A 512 2.20 43.60 -58.34
C ASP A 512 1.40 44.35 -59.40
N ARG A 513 0.08 44.47 -59.23
CA ARG A 513 -0.77 45.27 -60.13
C ARG A 513 -0.39 46.75 -60.08
N ALA A 514 -0.24 47.32 -58.89
CA ALA A 514 0.19 48.70 -58.73
C ALA A 514 1.57 48.97 -59.37
N TRP A 515 2.50 48.01 -59.24
CA TRP A 515 3.81 48.08 -59.87
C TRP A 515 3.74 48.00 -61.41
N GLN A 516 2.89 47.12 -61.95
CA GLN A 516 2.64 47.01 -63.38
C GLN A 516 2.01 48.29 -63.96
N GLU A 517 1.06 48.90 -63.24
CA GLU A 517 0.43 50.17 -63.60
C GLU A 517 1.47 51.31 -63.67
N VAL A 518 2.35 51.40 -62.68
CA VAL A 518 3.49 52.35 -62.67
C VAL A 518 4.43 52.12 -63.86
N ARG A 519 4.76 50.86 -64.16
CA ARG A 519 5.68 50.50 -65.26
C ARG A 519 5.07 50.73 -66.65
N SER A 520 3.75 50.62 -66.79
CA SER A 520 3.02 50.85 -68.04
C SER A 520 2.86 52.32 -68.43
N GLY A 521 3.34 53.25 -67.60
CA GLY A 521 3.35 54.69 -67.89
C GLY A 521 2.02 55.41 -67.64
N GLN A 522 1.04 54.75 -67.01
CA GLN A 522 -0.28 55.32 -66.72
C GLN A 522 -0.31 56.24 -65.48
N SER A 523 0.80 56.32 -64.72
CA SER A 523 0.88 57.10 -63.48
C SER A 523 2.24 57.83 -63.36
N LEU A 524 2.22 59.16 -63.23
CA LEU A 524 3.38 60.01 -62.91
C LEU A 524 3.62 59.99 -61.39
N MET A 525 4.14 58.88 -60.85
CA MET A 525 4.53 58.79 -59.43
C MET A 525 5.97 59.29 -59.19
N ASN A 526 6.18 59.92 -58.02
CA ASN A 526 7.48 60.39 -57.56
C ASN A 526 8.42 59.22 -57.19
N LEU A 527 9.73 59.41 -57.34
CA LEU A 527 10.79 58.43 -57.03
C LEU A 527 10.69 57.84 -55.61
N THR A 528 10.22 58.63 -54.63
CA THR A 528 9.98 58.21 -53.24
C THR A 528 8.85 57.19 -53.11
N GLN A 529 7.78 57.28 -53.90
CA GLN A 529 6.67 56.33 -53.88
C GLN A 529 7.09 54.96 -54.46
N ASN A 530 8.01 54.95 -55.44
CA ASN A 530 8.56 53.70 -55.99
C ASN A 530 9.43 52.95 -54.98
N PHE A 531 10.23 53.67 -54.19
CA PHE A 531 11.01 53.07 -53.10
C PHE A 531 10.12 52.49 -52.00
N ASP A 532 9.05 53.19 -51.62
CA ASP A 532 8.09 52.69 -50.63
C ASP A 532 7.36 51.42 -51.11
N LEU A 533 7.02 51.34 -52.40
CA LEU A 533 6.42 50.14 -53.01
C LEU A 533 7.38 48.95 -53.00
N LEU A 534 8.63 49.15 -53.39
CA LEU A 534 9.68 48.11 -53.35
C LEU A 534 9.94 47.64 -51.91
N PHE A 535 10.01 48.56 -50.96
CA PHE A 535 10.21 48.23 -49.56
C PHE A 535 9.04 47.40 -48.99
N ARG A 536 7.79 47.79 -49.28
CA ARG A 536 6.60 47.00 -48.90
C ARG A 536 6.59 45.63 -49.55
N TYR A 537 7.02 45.52 -50.81
CA TYR A 537 7.12 44.24 -51.51
C TYR A 537 8.11 43.30 -50.81
N VAL A 538 9.31 43.78 -50.48
CA VAL A 538 10.32 42.99 -49.75
C VAL A 538 9.81 42.58 -48.36
N GLN A 539 9.16 43.50 -47.63
CA GLN A 539 8.60 43.21 -46.32
C GLN A 539 7.53 42.10 -46.37
N LEU A 540 6.61 42.17 -47.32
CA LEU A 540 5.56 41.15 -47.47
C LEU A 540 6.11 39.82 -47.97
N ASN A 541 7.16 39.82 -48.79
CA ASN A 541 7.80 38.60 -49.24
C ASN A 541 8.54 37.90 -48.08
N ASN A 542 9.24 38.66 -47.22
CA ASN A 542 9.83 38.11 -45.99
C ASN A 542 8.75 37.54 -45.05
N LEU A 543 7.64 38.27 -44.86
CA LEU A 543 6.51 37.80 -44.07
C LEU A 543 5.90 36.50 -44.64
N ARG A 544 5.78 36.40 -45.97
CA ARG A 544 5.32 35.19 -46.67
C ARG A 544 6.25 34.02 -46.39
N ASP A 545 7.56 34.22 -46.46
CA ASP A 545 8.55 33.19 -46.16
C ASP A 545 8.47 32.73 -44.70
N ASP A 546 8.33 33.65 -43.75
CA ASP A 546 8.12 33.33 -42.33
C ASP A 546 6.84 32.50 -42.11
N ILE A 547 5.73 32.87 -42.75
CA ILE A 547 4.46 32.14 -42.70
C ILE A 547 4.60 30.75 -43.35
N ASN A 548 5.31 30.64 -44.48
CA ASN A 548 5.60 29.36 -45.12
C ASN A 548 6.45 28.45 -44.22
N MET A 549 7.45 29.00 -43.53
CA MET A 549 8.25 28.26 -42.56
C MET A 549 7.40 27.78 -41.38
N GLN A 550 6.46 28.59 -40.88
CA GLN A 550 5.50 28.16 -39.86
C GLN A 550 4.60 27.04 -40.36
N ARG A 551 4.08 27.15 -41.59
CA ARG A 551 3.26 26.13 -42.25
C ARG A 551 4.00 24.80 -42.36
N LEU A 552 5.25 24.82 -42.81
CA LEU A 552 6.10 23.63 -42.92
C LEU A 552 6.31 22.97 -41.56
N ARG A 553 6.57 23.75 -40.49
CA ARG A 553 6.67 23.19 -39.13
C ARG A 553 5.40 22.47 -38.71
N ILE A 554 4.23 23.07 -38.94
CA ILE A 554 2.93 22.45 -38.61
C ILE A 554 2.71 21.16 -39.41
N LEU A 555 3.10 21.14 -40.69
CA LEU A 555 3.00 19.94 -41.53
C LEU A 555 3.94 18.83 -41.04
N THR A 556 5.16 19.18 -40.65
CA THR A 556 6.12 18.24 -40.03
C THR A 556 5.57 17.68 -38.72
N ASP A 557 5.03 18.52 -37.84
CA ASP A 557 4.43 18.09 -36.57
C ASP A 557 3.23 17.16 -36.80
N ARG A 558 2.44 17.42 -37.85
CA ARG A 558 1.32 16.57 -38.24
C ARG A 558 1.80 15.22 -38.80
N GLN A 559 2.89 15.20 -39.56
CA GLN A 559 3.51 13.96 -40.03
C GLN A 559 4.05 13.14 -38.84
N GLN A 560 4.74 13.77 -37.90
CA GLN A 560 5.18 13.12 -36.66
C GLN A 560 4.00 12.55 -35.85
N LEU A 561 2.88 13.28 -35.78
CA LEU A 561 1.66 12.79 -35.12
C LEU A 561 1.07 11.56 -35.83
N ALA A 562 1.20 11.49 -37.15
CA ALA A 562 0.78 10.34 -37.96
C ALA A 562 1.73 9.14 -37.80
N GLU A 563 3.05 9.36 -37.65
CA GLU A 563 4.02 8.30 -37.38
C GLU A 563 3.79 7.63 -36.01
N VAL A 564 3.32 8.39 -35.02
CA VAL A 564 2.88 7.86 -33.71
C VAL A 564 1.62 6.97 -33.83
N SER A 565 0.99 6.89 -35.00
CA SER A 565 -0.34 6.27 -35.18
C SER A 565 -0.35 4.76 -35.47
N GLU A 566 0.77 4.13 -35.85
CA GLU A 566 0.76 2.72 -36.27
C GLU A 566 0.92 1.72 -35.12
N ALA A 567 1.59 2.08 -34.03
CA ALA A 567 1.69 1.23 -32.85
C ALA A 567 0.72 1.71 -31.76
N PRO A 568 -0.37 0.97 -31.43
CA PRO A 568 -1.32 1.36 -30.39
C PRO A 568 -0.72 1.34 -28.97
N VAL A 569 0.55 0.95 -28.84
CA VAL A 569 1.27 0.68 -27.61
C VAL A 569 2.76 0.91 -27.85
N SER A 570 3.46 1.64 -26.96
CA SER A 570 4.91 1.80 -27.07
C SER A 570 5.69 0.50 -26.92
N LEU A 571 6.89 0.44 -27.49
CA LEU A 571 7.76 -0.73 -27.42
C LEU A 571 8.06 -1.15 -25.97
N ALA A 572 8.19 -0.17 -25.06
CA ALA A 572 8.37 -0.40 -23.63
C ALA A 572 7.17 -1.13 -23.02
N LEU A 573 5.94 -0.67 -23.33
CA LEU A 573 4.71 -1.28 -22.84
C LEU A 573 4.43 -2.64 -23.52
N ALA A 574 4.76 -2.81 -24.80
CA ALA A 574 4.58 -4.06 -25.54
C ALA A 574 5.55 -5.16 -25.08
N ARG A 575 6.73 -4.79 -24.57
CA ARG A 575 7.70 -5.73 -23.99
C ARG A 575 7.43 -6.09 -22.52
N LEU A 576 6.50 -5.41 -21.84
CA LEU A 576 6.18 -5.72 -20.44
C LEU A 576 5.73 -7.17 -20.23
N PRO A 577 4.81 -7.76 -21.01
CA PRO A 577 4.45 -9.16 -20.86
C PRO A 577 5.65 -10.09 -21.08
N ILE A 578 6.51 -9.79 -22.06
CA ILE A 578 7.72 -10.59 -22.33
C ILE A 578 8.69 -10.54 -21.15
N ARG A 579 8.93 -9.36 -20.56
CA ARG A 579 9.75 -9.21 -19.34
C ARG A 579 9.13 -9.97 -18.17
N VAL A 580 7.81 -9.88 -18.00
CA VAL A 580 7.11 -10.58 -16.91
C VAL A 580 7.15 -12.09 -17.11
N VAL A 581 7.04 -12.58 -18.35
CA VAL A 581 7.16 -14.01 -18.68
C VAL A 581 8.61 -14.48 -18.52
N SER A 582 9.60 -13.70 -18.95
CA SER A 582 11.02 -14.05 -18.86
C SER A 582 11.53 -14.09 -17.42
N PHE A 583 10.97 -13.30 -16.50
CA PHE A 583 11.27 -13.38 -15.06
C PHE A 583 10.31 -14.29 -14.30
N GLY A 584 9.05 -14.37 -14.74
CA GLY A 584 7.98 -15.14 -14.11
C GLY A 584 8.13 -16.65 -14.29
N ILE A 585 8.57 -17.13 -15.45
CA ILE A 585 8.83 -18.56 -15.68
C ILE A 585 10.00 -19.06 -14.82
N PRO A 586 11.16 -18.38 -14.75
CA PRO A 586 12.23 -18.77 -13.83
C PRO A 586 11.82 -18.69 -12.36
N LEU A 587 11.00 -17.71 -11.98
CA LEU A 587 10.49 -17.61 -10.60
C LEU A 587 9.52 -18.74 -10.27
N LEU A 588 8.61 -19.08 -11.19
CA LEU A 588 7.74 -20.25 -11.11
C LEU A 588 8.55 -21.53 -10.96
N LEU A 589 9.60 -21.70 -11.76
CA LEU A 589 10.53 -22.83 -11.70
C LEU A 589 11.28 -22.87 -10.37
N ALA A 590 11.79 -21.74 -9.88
CA ALA A 590 12.46 -21.66 -8.59
C ALA A 590 11.51 -22.02 -7.43
N ILE A 591 10.25 -21.59 -7.49
CA ILE A 591 9.22 -21.92 -6.50
C ILE A 591 8.88 -23.42 -6.56
N GLN A 592 8.75 -23.99 -7.76
CA GLN A 592 8.51 -25.44 -7.97
C GLN A 592 9.70 -26.29 -7.48
N ILE A 593 10.93 -25.87 -7.79
CA ILE A 593 12.16 -26.53 -7.31
C ILE A 593 12.26 -26.45 -5.79
N TYR A 594 11.91 -25.31 -5.19
CA TYR A 594 11.91 -25.14 -3.74
C TYR A 594 10.79 -25.95 -3.06
N GLN A 595 9.57 -25.97 -3.63
CA GLN A 595 8.48 -26.85 -3.19
C GLN A 595 8.92 -28.32 -3.20
N TRP A 596 9.57 -28.75 -4.28
CA TRP A 596 10.11 -30.11 -4.41
C TRP A 596 11.21 -30.39 -3.37
N ALA A 597 12.16 -29.48 -3.18
CA ALA A 597 13.26 -29.63 -2.23
C ALA A 597 12.80 -29.70 -0.76
N VAL A 598 11.78 -28.91 -0.40
CA VAL A 598 11.21 -28.85 0.95
C VAL A 598 10.36 -30.08 1.28
N VAL A 599 9.55 -30.55 0.34
CA VAL A 599 8.63 -31.69 0.56
C VAL A 599 9.38 -33.02 0.54
N ASN A 600 10.47 -33.14 -0.23
CA ASN A 600 11.08 -34.43 -0.50
C ASN A 600 12.33 -34.76 0.33
N ASN A 601 12.75 -33.96 1.31
CA ASN A 601 14.11 -34.05 1.91
C ASN A 601 15.23 -34.05 0.83
N GLY A 602 14.93 -33.55 -0.38
CA GLY A 602 15.74 -33.72 -1.59
C GLY A 602 17.05 -32.93 -1.60
N LEU A 603 17.28 -32.04 -0.63
CA LEU A 603 18.60 -31.46 -0.41
C LEU A 603 19.65 -32.54 -0.09
N ARG A 604 19.25 -33.67 0.52
CA ARG A 604 20.14 -34.81 0.75
C ARG A 604 20.51 -35.51 -0.56
N GLU A 605 19.55 -35.67 -1.47
CA GLU A 605 19.71 -36.31 -2.78
C GLU A 605 20.46 -35.41 -3.80
N ILE A 606 20.24 -34.09 -3.77
CA ILE A 606 20.98 -33.10 -4.59
C ILE A 606 22.43 -32.96 -4.12
N ILE A 607 22.68 -33.04 -2.81
CA ILE A 607 24.05 -33.06 -2.25
C ILE A 607 24.75 -34.40 -2.59
N GLU A 608 24.01 -35.50 -2.65
CA GLU A 608 24.54 -36.82 -3.04
C GLU A 608 24.69 -36.99 -4.57
N ASN A 609 23.99 -36.20 -5.40
CA ASN A 609 24.12 -36.19 -6.87
C ASN A 609 24.10 -34.77 -7.47
N PRO A 610 25.26 -34.10 -7.61
CA PRO A 610 25.36 -32.71 -8.08
C PRO A 610 25.13 -32.51 -9.60
N ASN A 611 24.70 -33.54 -10.34
CA ASN A 611 24.60 -33.51 -11.81
C ASN A 611 23.16 -33.39 -12.36
N LEU A 612 22.15 -33.16 -11.53
CA LEU A 612 20.79 -32.92 -12.03
C LEU A 612 20.69 -31.56 -12.69
N THR A 613 20.86 -31.54 -14.02
CA THR A 613 20.63 -30.32 -14.81
C THR A 613 19.12 -30.08 -14.97
N ILE A 614 18.70 -28.81 -15.11
CA ILE A 614 17.29 -28.41 -15.37
C ILE A 614 16.69 -29.19 -16.56
N PHE A 615 17.54 -29.61 -17.50
CA PHE A 615 17.16 -30.41 -18.65
C PHE A 615 16.73 -31.84 -18.28
N ASP A 616 17.39 -32.47 -17.30
CA ASP A 616 17.04 -33.81 -16.82
C ASP A 616 15.72 -33.81 -16.03
N PHE A 617 15.39 -32.71 -15.34
CA PHE A 617 14.09 -32.50 -14.70
C PHE A 617 12.94 -32.42 -15.73
N PHE A 618 13.11 -31.63 -16.80
CA PHE A 618 12.14 -31.60 -17.90
C PHE A 618 12.08 -32.92 -18.66
N ARG A 619 13.21 -33.62 -18.81
CA ARG A 619 13.26 -34.94 -19.44
C ARG A 619 12.55 -36.00 -18.61
N ALA A 620 12.65 -35.97 -17.29
CA ALA A 620 11.91 -36.85 -16.40
C ALA A 620 10.40 -36.58 -16.44
N ILE A 621 10.00 -35.31 -16.51
CA ILE A 621 8.59 -34.90 -16.70
C ILE A 621 8.07 -35.33 -18.08
N LEU A 622 8.87 -35.20 -19.15
CA LEU A 622 8.52 -35.64 -20.51
C LEU A 622 8.46 -37.17 -20.62
N GLN A 623 9.43 -37.89 -20.08
CA GLN A 623 9.45 -39.36 -20.07
C GLN A 623 8.30 -39.97 -19.27
N GLN A 624 7.84 -39.32 -18.19
CA GLN A 624 6.67 -39.75 -17.43
C GLN A 624 5.33 -39.39 -18.09
N THR A 625 5.31 -38.45 -19.06
CA THR A 625 4.08 -38.02 -19.75
C THR A 625 3.82 -38.75 -21.08
N GLN A 626 4.59 -39.81 -21.39
CA GLN A 626 4.50 -40.57 -22.65
C GLN A 626 4.45 -39.68 -23.90
N PHE A 627 5.38 -38.71 -23.98
CA PHE A 627 5.81 -38.11 -25.24
C PHE A 627 7.30 -38.33 -25.45
#